data_AF-A0A6P0YPQ7-F1
#
_entry.id   AF-A0A6P0YPQ7-F1
#
_cell.length_a   1.000
_cell.length_b   1.000
_cell.length_c   1.000
_cell.angle_alpha   90.00
_cell.angle_beta   90.00
_cell.angle_gamma   90.00
#
_symmetry.space_group_name_H-M   'P 1'
#
loop_
_entity.id
_entity.type
_entity.pdbx_description
1 polymer ?
#
loop_
_entity_poly.entity_id
_entity_poly.type
_entity_poly.pdbx_seq_one_letter_code
_entity_poly.pdbx_strand_id
1 'polypeptide(L)'
;MGITQNKLEENRHLNGDNEGGIDESYNNILQLCQKMDFDTNNKVLKGARKFMESPSDPEESKAAEHFVELALTASPEEPLYVIVIGAPTNIASALLMKPEILPNIVVIWDAGYPTNVHHLVNHSLNLEQDLYASQLLFSSGVPLVYIPGFYIAQQLNMSLSNVRDWFGKSGEVGNFLCERYIDNPLFDFYGIPKPKNLSDLCWVGRSWVIWDIANVAWLLNPSSVSSDLVKSPILTNEKKWLANPNGHWIREAHQISVNAIFPEFARQLESWSSKNCTD
;
A
#
# COMPACT_ATOMS: atom_id res chain seq x y z
N MET A 1 -4.11 -20.05 4.56
CA MET A 1 -4.29 -21.03 3.48
C MET A 1 -3.10 -20.88 2.56
N GLY A 2 -2.28 -21.91 2.38
CA GLY A 2 -1.11 -21.85 1.50
C GLY A 2 -1.55 -21.89 0.04
N ILE A 3 -1.09 -20.92 -0.75
CA ILE A 3 -1.26 -20.92 -2.21
C ILE A 3 -0.32 -22.00 -2.78
N THR A 4 -0.81 -22.82 -3.69
CA THR A 4 0.02 -23.80 -4.39
C THR A 4 0.90 -23.11 -5.43
N GLN A 5 2.13 -23.60 -5.60
CA GLN A 5 3.13 -23.04 -6.51
C GLN A 5 2.62 -22.88 -7.96
N ASN A 6 1.76 -23.80 -8.43
CA ASN A 6 1.12 -23.71 -9.75
C ASN A 6 0.18 -22.51 -9.93
N LYS A 7 -0.48 -22.02 -8.87
CA LYS A 7 -1.37 -20.84 -8.97
C LYS A 7 -0.61 -19.52 -8.99
N LEU A 8 0.59 -19.51 -8.41
CA LEU A 8 1.53 -18.39 -8.54
C LEU A 8 1.96 -18.25 -10.00
N GLU A 9 2.32 -19.35 -10.68
CA GLU A 9 2.73 -19.37 -12.09
C GLU A 9 1.66 -18.84 -13.08
N GLU A 10 0.36 -19.08 -12.82
CA GLU A 10 -0.74 -18.56 -13.64
C GLU A 10 -0.95 -17.05 -13.51
N ASN A 11 -0.50 -16.43 -12.42
CA ASN A 11 -0.66 -14.99 -12.16
C ASN A 11 0.66 -14.24 -12.38
N ARG A 12 1.11 -14.23 -13.64
CA ARG A 12 2.42 -13.69 -14.06
C ARG A 12 2.71 -12.26 -13.58
N HIS A 13 1.68 -11.42 -13.40
CA HIS A 13 1.80 -10.06 -12.85
C HIS A 13 2.29 -10.03 -11.39
N LEU A 14 2.17 -11.13 -10.64
CA LEU A 14 2.72 -11.29 -9.29
C LEU A 14 4.11 -11.95 -9.28
N ASN A 15 4.53 -12.57 -10.40
CA ASN A 15 5.84 -13.23 -10.56
C ASN A 15 6.92 -12.31 -11.17
N GLY A 16 6.68 -11.00 -11.25
CA GLY A 16 7.64 -10.06 -11.83
C GLY A 16 7.67 -10.01 -13.36
N ASP A 17 6.72 -10.65 -14.05
CA ASP A 17 6.47 -10.40 -15.48
C ASP A 17 5.63 -9.11 -15.60
N ASN A 18 6.29 -8.01 -15.26
CA ASN A 18 5.71 -6.73 -14.83
C ASN A 18 5.12 -5.86 -15.95
N GLU A 19 5.31 -6.22 -17.22
CA GLU A 19 4.80 -5.38 -18.32
C GLU A 19 3.27 -5.26 -18.30
N GLY A 20 2.57 -6.38 -18.08
CA GLY A 20 1.10 -6.39 -18.00
C GLY A 20 0.57 -5.73 -16.73
N GLY A 21 1.21 -5.99 -15.58
CA GLY A 21 0.72 -5.53 -14.27
C GLY A 21 0.76 -4.00 -14.09
N ILE A 22 1.80 -3.34 -14.61
CA ILE A 22 1.92 -1.87 -14.53
C ILE A 22 0.91 -1.19 -15.43
N ASP A 23 0.75 -1.70 -16.66
CA ASP A 23 -0.20 -1.11 -17.60
C ASP A 23 -1.64 -1.30 -17.12
N GLU A 24 -1.96 -2.46 -16.52
CA GLU A 24 -3.26 -2.70 -15.88
C GLU A 24 -3.49 -1.78 -14.68
N SER A 25 -2.51 -1.65 -13.78
CA SER A 25 -2.60 -0.77 -12.61
C SER A 25 -2.78 0.70 -13.02
N TYR A 26 -2.01 1.17 -14.00
CA TYR A 26 -2.13 2.50 -14.57
C TYR A 26 -3.54 2.76 -15.13
N ASN A 27 -4.06 1.83 -15.93
CA ASN A 27 -5.39 1.95 -16.52
C ASN A 27 -6.49 1.92 -15.44
N ASN A 28 -6.35 1.10 -14.40
CA ASN A 28 -7.29 1.04 -13.28
C ASN A 28 -7.35 2.37 -12.51
N ILE A 29 -6.19 3.01 -12.29
CA ILE A 29 -6.14 4.34 -11.67
C ILE A 29 -6.85 5.38 -12.55
N LEU A 30 -6.56 5.39 -13.86
CA LEU A 30 -7.22 6.32 -14.79
C LEU A 30 -8.75 6.16 -14.82
N GLN A 31 -9.25 4.92 -14.80
CA GLN A 31 -10.69 4.64 -14.73
C GLN A 31 -11.33 5.21 -13.45
N LEU A 32 -10.67 5.03 -12.30
CA LEU A 32 -11.14 5.59 -11.04
C LEU A 32 -11.10 7.11 -11.05
N CYS A 33 -9.99 7.71 -11.48
CA CYS A 33 -9.84 9.16 -11.60
C CYS A 33 -10.90 9.77 -12.52
N GLN A 34 -11.25 9.11 -13.63
CA GLN A 34 -12.32 9.54 -14.52
C GLN A 34 -13.68 9.59 -13.80
N LYS A 35 -14.01 8.57 -13.00
CA LYS A 35 -15.26 8.55 -12.19
C LYS A 35 -15.29 9.62 -11.10
N MET A 36 -14.11 10.07 -10.68
CA MET A 36 -13.94 11.10 -9.65
C MET A 36 -13.76 12.51 -10.21
N ASP A 37 -13.83 12.69 -11.54
CA ASP A 37 -13.48 13.93 -12.23
C ASP A 37 -12.12 14.49 -11.79
N PHE A 38 -11.16 13.59 -11.56
CA PHE A 38 -9.82 13.94 -11.09
C PHE A 38 -8.90 14.13 -12.29
N ASP A 39 -8.33 15.34 -12.43
CA ASP A 39 -7.32 15.64 -13.44
C ASP A 39 -6.05 14.81 -13.20
N THR A 40 -5.75 13.92 -14.15
CA THR A 40 -4.62 12.98 -14.09
C THR A 40 -3.35 13.53 -14.72
N ASN A 41 -3.40 14.70 -15.37
CA ASN A 41 -2.26 15.24 -16.11
C ASN A 41 -1.08 15.49 -15.18
N ASN A 42 0.06 14.85 -15.47
CA ASN A 42 1.27 14.83 -14.64
C ASN A 42 1.06 14.38 -13.18
N LYS A 43 -0.03 13.66 -12.87
CA LYS A 43 -0.32 13.14 -11.52
C LYS A 43 -0.43 11.62 -11.47
N VAL A 44 -0.67 10.97 -12.61
CA VAL A 44 -0.66 9.50 -12.75
C VAL A 44 0.46 9.13 -13.72
N LEU A 45 1.50 8.48 -13.20
CA LEU A 45 2.71 8.15 -13.95
C LEU A 45 3.02 6.66 -13.84
N LYS A 46 3.63 6.09 -14.88
CA LYS A 46 4.12 4.72 -14.85
C LYS A 46 5.44 4.66 -14.08
N GLY A 47 5.52 3.74 -13.13
CA GLY A 47 6.73 3.46 -12.34
C GLY A 47 7.69 2.48 -13.02
N ALA A 48 8.67 2.04 -12.23
CA ALA A 48 9.67 1.04 -12.60
C ALA A 48 9.03 -0.22 -13.18
N ARG A 49 9.54 -0.68 -14.33
CA ARG A 49 9.05 -1.89 -15.03
C ARG A 49 9.57 -3.19 -14.47
N LYS A 50 10.57 -3.16 -13.60
CA LYS A 50 11.15 -4.32 -12.93
C LYS A 50 11.55 -3.94 -11.51
N PHE A 51 11.83 -4.94 -10.70
CA PHE A 51 12.42 -4.74 -9.38
C PHE A 51 13.93 -4.55 -9.51
N MET A 52 14.53 -3.94 -8.49
CA MET A 52 15.98 -3.72 -8.47
C MET A 52 16.73 -5.06 -8.57
N GLU A 53 17.80 -5.10 -9.37
CA GLU A 53 18.65 -6.29 -9.52
C GLU A 53 19.84 -6.29 -8.55
N SER A 54 20.17 -5.12 -7.97
CA SER A 54 21.23 -4.96 -6.98
C SER A 54 20.92 -3.81 -6.00
N PRO A 55 21.58 -3.73 -4.83
CA PRO A 55 21.38 -2.65 -3.87
C PRO A 55 21.78 -1.24 -4.35
N SER A 56 22.55 -1.13 -5.43
CA SER A 56 23.14 0.14 -5.90
C SER A 56 22.64 0.60 -7.26
N ASP A 57 21.89 -0.24 -7.96
CA ASP A 57 21.44 0.05 -9.32
C ASP A 57 19.95 0.47 -9.27
N PRO A 58 19.64 1.75 -9.46
CA PRO A 58 18.27 2.23 -9.45
C PRO A 58 17.51 1.77 -10.71
N GLU A 59 16.23 1.50 -10.53
CA GLU A 59 15.27 1.35 -11.62
C GLU A 59 14.69 2.71 -12.01
N GLU A 60 15.25 3.32 -13.06
CA GLU A 60 14.79 4.60 -13.58
C GLU A 60 13.38 4.49 -14.17
N SER A 61 12.54 5.48 -13.88
CA SER A 61 11.19 5.58 -14.44
C SER A 61 10.67 7.01 -14.35
N LYS A 62 9.64 7.32 -15.16
CA LYS A 62 8.98 8.63 -15.11
C LYS A 62 8.43 8.95 -13.72
N ALA A 63 7.93 7.96 -12.99
CA ALA A 63 7.45 8.18 -11.62
C ALA A 63 8.61 8.47 -10.65
N ALA A 64 9.74 7.78 -10.77
CA ALA A 64 10.91 8.02 -9.92
C ALA A 64 11.55 9.40 -10.21
N GLU A 65 11.69 9.77 -11.48
CA GLU A 65 12.16 11.09 -11.91
C GLU A 65 11.24 12.21 -11.40
N HIS A 66 9.93 12.06 -11.60
CA HIS A 66 8.97 13.06 -11.13
C HIS A 66 8.92 13.16 -9.60
N PHE A 67 9.06 12.03 -8.90
CA PHE A 67 9.17 12.03 -7.44
C PHE A 67 10.41 12.79 -6.97
N VAL A 68 11.56 12.60 -7.62
CA VAL A 68 12.77 13.38 -7.37
C VAL A 68 12.52 14.87 -7.56
N GLU A 69 11.90 15.28 -8.68
CA GLU A 69 11.57 16.67 -8.96
C GLU A 69 10.70 17.28 -7.85
N LEU A 70 9.66 16.58 -7.41
CA LEU A 70 8.80 17.04 -6.32
C LEU A 70 9.57 17.15 -5.00
N ALA A 71 10.36 16.12 -4.65
CA ALA A 71 11.13 16.09 -3.40
C ALA A 71 12.19 17.19 -3.33
N LEU A 72 12.74 17.62 -4.47
CA LEU A 72 13.67 18.75 -4.56
C LEU A 72 13.00 20.12 -4.32
N THR A 73 11.67 20.21 -4.44
CA THR A 73 10.92 21.43 -4.10
C THR A 73 10.47 21.49 -2.64
N ALA A 74 10.53 20.35 -1.93
CA ALA A 74 10.24 20.25 -0.50
C ALA A 74 11.44 20.63 0.38
N SER A 75 11.22 20.67 1.70
CA SER A 75 12.26 21.00 2.69
C SER A 75 12.09 20.16 3.96
N PRO A 76 13.08 20.11 4.87
CA PRO A 76 12.93 19.42 6.15
C PRO A 76 11.80 20.00 7.03
N GLU A 77 11.53 21.30 6.93
CA GLU A 77 10.47 21.99 7.68
C GLU A 77 9.08 21.76 7.07
N GLU A 78 9.01 21.56 5.76
CA GLU A 78 7.80 21.24 5.00
C GLU A 78 8.09 20.05 4.06
N PRO A 79 8.16 18.82 4.62
CA PRO A 79 8.60 17.67 3.86
C PRO A 79 7.47 17.14 2.97
N LEU A 80 7.87 16.52 1.87
CA LEU A 80 6.98 15.75 1.02
C LEU A 80 6.66 14.40 1.69
N TYR A 81 5.40 14.22 2.09
CA TYR A 81 4.90 12.94 2.57
C TYR A 81 4.57 12.02 1.41
N VAL A 82 5.11 10.80 1.42
CA VAL A 82 4.97 9.82 0.35
C VAL A 82 4.33 8.56 0.92
N ILE A 83 3.13 8.24 0.45
CA ILE A 83 2.45 6.98 0.77
C ILE A 83 2.85 5.93 -0.25
N VAL A 84 3.39 4.83 0.23
CA VAL A 84 3.79 3.66 -0.57
C VAL A 84 2.83 2.52 -0.24
N ILE A 85 2.13 2.00 -1.25
CA ILE A 85 1.12 0.92 -1.12
C ILE A 85 1.50 -0.31 -1.95
N GLY A 86 2.79 -0.49 -2.19
CA GLY A 86 3.37 -1.51 -3.06
C GLY A 86 4.84 -1.73 -2.74
N ALA A 87 5.58 -2.38 -3.63
CA ALA A 87 7.03 -2.47 -3.54
C ALA A 87 7.67 -1.06 -3.59
N PRO A 88 8.64 -0.73 -2.72
CA PRO A 88 9.19 0.62 -2.61
C PRO A 88 10.22 0.95 -3.71
N THR A 89 10.23 0.22 -4.83
CA THR A 89 11.20 0.33 -5.93
C THR A 89 11.42 1.77 -6.39
N ASN A 90 10.35 2.51 -6.73
CA ASN A 90 10.49 3.89 -7.21
C ASN A 90 11.11 4.82 -6.16
N ILE A 91 10.82 4.60 -4.87
CA ILE A 91 11.35 5.40 -3.77
C ILE A 91 12.82 5.08 -3.55
N ALA A 92 13.17 3.79 -3.56
CA ALA A 92 14.54 3.34 -3.44
C ALA A 92 15.39 3.83 -4.62
N SER A 93 14.89 3.70 -5.85
CA SER A 93 15.53 4.24 -7.06
C SER A 93 15.77 5.75 -6.93
N ALA A 94 14.76 6.52 -6.52
CA ALA A 94 14.88 7.97 -6.36
C ALA A 94 15.93 8.36 -5.31
N LEU A 95 15.99 7.66 -4.17
CA LEU A 95 17.01 7.86 -3.14
C LEU A 95 18.43 7.58 -3.65
N LEU A 96 18.60 6.57 -4.52
CA LEU A 96 19.88 6.27 -5.17
C LEU A 96 20.25 7.29 -6.25
N MET A 97 19.27 7.71 -7.06
CA MET A 97 19.46 8.71 -8.13
C MET A 97 19.80 10.09 -7.55
N LYS A 98 19.14 10.49 -6.46
CA LYS A 98 19.33 11.79 -5.79
C LYS A 98 19.29 11.66 -4.27
N PRO A 99 20.40 11.27 -3.63
CA PRO A 99 20.49 11.15 -2.17
C PRO A 99 20.18 12.45 -1.40
N GLU A 100 20.34 13.60 -2.05
CA GLU A 100 20.05 14.93 -1.49
C GLU A 100 18.58 15.18 -1.15
N ILE A 101 17.65 14.35 -1.66
CA ILE A 101 16.21 14.46 -1.32
C ILE A 101 15.86 13.85 0.05
N LEU A 102 16.76 13.04 0.63
CA LEU A 102 16.52 12.30 1.87
C LEU A 102 15.93 13.15 3.01
N PRO A 103 16.44 14.35 3.33
CA PRO A 103 15.90 15.14 4.43
C PRO A 103 14.59 15.86 4.07
N ASN A 104 14.17 15.86 2.80
CA ASN A 104 12.98 16.56 2.31
C ASN A 104 11.73 15.67 2.26
N ILE A 105 11.84 14.38 2.60
CA ILE A 105 10.76 13.42 2.44
C ILE A 105 10.44 12.68 3.75
N VAL A 106 9.19 12.26 3.87
CA VAL A 106 8.74 11.28 4.88
C VAL A 106 8.04 10.16 4.14
N VAL A 107 8.50 8.93 4.33
CA VAL A 107 7.92 7.75 3.67
C VAL A 107 7.00 7.04 4.64
N ILE A 108 5.76 6.77 4.21
CA ILE A 108 4.78 5.98 4.94
C ILE A 108 4.55 4.71 4.13
N TRP A 109 4.81 3.55 4.72
CA TRP A 109 4.77 2.29 3.99
C TRP A 109 4.22 1.17 4.86
N ASP A 110 3.28 0.40 4.28
CA ASP A 110 2.77 -0.80 4.88
C ASP A 110 3.35 -2.06 4.24
N ALA A 111 3.94 -2.90 5.09
CA ALA A 111 4.43 -4.21 4.68
C ALA A 111 4.67 -5.11 5.91
N GLY A 112 4.95 -6.39 5.67
CA GLY A 112 5.58 -7.29 6.62
C GLY A 112 4.92 -7.46 8.00
N TYR A 113 5.67 -8.04 8.93
CA TYR A 113 5.36 -8.17 10.34
C TYR A 113 5.95 -6.98 11.14
N PRO A 114 5.48 -6.74 12.38
CA PRO A 114 6.16 -5.83 13.31
C PRO A 114 7.64 -6.20 13.44
N THR A 115 8.52 -5.21 13.60
CA THR A 115 9.98 -5.44 13.48
C THR A 115 10.55 -6.24 14.65
N ASN A 116 9.80 -6.37 15.74
CA ASN A 116 10.12 -7.25 16.88
C ASN A 116 9.76 -8.74 16.64
N VAL A 117 9.10 -9.08 15.53
CA VAL A 117 8.74 -10.47 15.17
C VAL A 117 9.89 -11.11 14.39
N HIS A 118 10.96 -11.49 15.09
CA HIS A 118 12.19 -11.99 14.47
C HIS A 118 12.13 -13.45 13.96
N HIS A 119 11.16 -14.23 14.43
CA HIS A 119 11.12 -15.67 14.18
C HIS A 119 10.41 -16.05 12.87
N LEU A 120 9.61 -15.13 12.30
CA LEU A 120 8.83 -15.36 11.07
C LEU A 120 9.55 -14.79 9.85
N VAL A 121 9.34 -15.43 8.70
CA VAL A 121 9.74 -14.93 7.39
C VAL A 121 8.66 -13.96 6.90
N ASN A 122 9.06 -12.79 6.41
CA ASN A 122 8.14 -11.80 5.86
C ASN A 122 7.71 -12.19 4.43
N HIS A 123 6.67 -13.03 4.33
CA HIS A 123 5.98 -13.33 3.06
C HIS A 123 4.94 -12.25 2.71
N SER A 124 5.36 -10.99 2.75
CA SER A 124 4.53 -9.83 2.39
C SER A 124 4.85 -9.42 0.97
N LEU A 125 3.83 -9.32 0.11
CA LEU A 125 4.00 -8.98 -1.31
C LEU A 125 4.83 -7.70 -1.50
N ASN A 126 4.44 -6.60 -0.85
CA ASN A 126 5.14 -5.32 -0.94
C ASN A 126 6.62 -5.41 -0.57
N LEU A 127 6.95 -6.13 0.51
CA LEU A 127 8.33 -6.25 0.99
C LEU A 127 9.17 -7.22 0.16
N GLU A 128 8.59 -8.36 -0.23
CA GLU A 128 9.36 -9.46 -0.79
C GLU A 128 9.52 -9.39 -2.31
N GLN A 129 8.67 -8.63 -3.00
CA GLN A 129 8.76 -8.41 -4.44
C GLN A 129 10.04 -7.66 -4.82
N ASP A 130 10.39 -6.62 -4.07
CA ASP A 130 11.66 -5.92 -4.20
C ASP A 130 12.39 -5.86 -2.86
N LEU A 131 13.13 -6.94 -2.59
CA LEU A 131 13.85 -7.07 -1.33
C LEU A 131 14.99 -6.05 -1.21
N TYR A 132 15.65 -5.70 -2.32
CA TYR A 132 16.72 -4.70 -2.31
C TYR A 132 16.18 -3.31 -2.01
N ALA A 133 15.09 -2.89 -2.65
CA ALA A 133 14.42 -1.63 -2.34
C ALA A 133 13.95 -1.58 -0.88
N SER A 134 13.38 -2.68 -0.39
CA SER A 134 12.94 -2.80 1.01
C SER A 134 14.10 -2.68 1.99
N GLN A 135 15.21 -3.39 1.75
CA GLN A 135 16.43 -3.29 2.55
C GLN A 135 17.04 -1.89 2.52
N LEU A 136 17.04 -1.23 1.36
CA LEU A 136 17.51 0.13 1.21
C LEU A 136 16.68 1.08 2.08
N LEU A 137 15.35 0.97 2.07
CA LEU A 137 14.49 1.86 2.84
C LEU A 137 14.82 1.82 4.34
N PHE A 138 14.98 0.62 4.92
CA PHE A 138 15.37 0.43 6.33
C PHE A 138 16.82 0.81 6.66
N SER A 139 17.70 0.93 5.67
CA SER A 139 19.12 1.27 5.90
C SER A 139 19.49 2.71 5.50
N SER A 140 18.67 3.36 4.67
CA SER A 140 18.94 4.67 4.06
C SER A 140 19.03 5.82 5.06
N GLY A 141 18.28 5.77 6.16
CA GLY A 141 18.12 6.89 7.08
C GLY A 141 16.95 7.82 6.76
N VAL A 142 16.14 7.48 5.75
CA VAL A 142 14.92 8.23 5.45
C VAL A 142 13.97 8.22 6.65
N PRO A 143 13.28 9.33 6.96
CA PRO A 143 12.18 9.33 7.92
C PRO A 143 11.08 8.34 7.48
N LEU A 144 11.11 7.14 8.05
CA LEU A 144 10.19 6.05 7.71
C LEU A 144 9.12 5.90 8.80
N VAL A 145 7.86 5.92 8.37
CA VAL A 145 6.69 5.50 9.11
C VAL A 145 6.29 4.12 8.58
N TYR A 146 6.74 3.09 9.28
CA TYR A 146 6.44 1.70 8.95
C TYR A 146 5.15 1.27 9.63
N ILE A 147 4.19 0.81 8.83
CA ILE A 147 2.95 0.22 9.31
C ILE A 147 3.02 -1.28 9.06
N PRO A 148 3.20 -2.11 10.10
CA PRO A 148 3.18 -3.55 9.89
C PRO A 148 1.88 -3.99 9.23
N GLY A 149 2.00 -4.66 8.09
CA GLY A 149 0.86 -5.25 7.40
C GLY A 149 0.21 -6.28 8.32
N PHE A 150 0.95 -7.35 8.61
CA PHE A 150 0.51 -8.43 9.48
C PHE A 150 0.34 -7.96 10.92
N TYR A 151 -0.66 -8.52 11.60
CA TYR A 151 -1.08 -8.19 12.98
C TYR A 151 -1.65 -6.78 13.18
N ILE A 152 -1.14 -5.75 12.50
CA ILE A 152 -1.59 -4.37 12.66
C ILE A 152 -2.58 -3.99 11.56
N ALA A 153 -2.13 -3.65 10.34
CA ALA A 153 -3.04 -3.26 9.26
C ALA A 153 -4.02 -4.39 8.87
N GLN A 154 -3.67 -5.66 9.14
CA GLN A 154 -4.54 -6.83 8.96
C GLN A 154 -5.92 -6.70 9.64
N GLN A 155 -6.00 -5.91 10.71
CA GLN A 155 -7.25 -5.68 11.44
C GLN A 155 -8.26 -4.86 10.65
N LEU A 156 -7.83 -4.14 9.59
CA LEU A 156 -8.68 -3.40 8.67
C LEU A 156 -9.43 -4.34 7.73
N ASN A 157 -10.28 -5.16 8.32
CA ASN A 157 -11.08 -6.14 7.64
C ASN A 157 -12.54 -5.68 7.58
N MET A 158 -13.15 -5.76 6.40
CA MET A 158 -14.56 -5.44 6.18
C MET A 158 -15.29 -6.64 5.63
N SER A 159 -16.53 -6.84 6.07
CA SER A 159 -17.45 -7.79 5.44
C SER A 159 -18.21 -7.17 4.26
N LEU A 160 -18.88 -7.99 3.44
CA LEU A 160 -19.76 -7.50 2.38
C LEU A 160 -20.86 -6.57 2.93
N SER A 161 -21.40 -6.86 4.12
CA SER A 161 -22.38 -5.99 4.77
C SER A 161 -21.78 -4.62 5.12
N ASN A 162 -20.56 -4.58 5.67
CA ASN A 162 -19.90 -3.30 5.96
C ASN A 162 -19.73 -2.48 4.69
N VAL A 163 -19.26 -3.09 3.60
CA VAL A 163 -19.03 -2.41 2.32
C VAL A 163 -20.33 -1.82 1.77
N ARG A 164 -21.42 -2.59 1.78
CA ARG A 164 -22.73 -2.13 1.32
C ARG A 164 -23.27 -0.98 2.15
N ASP A 165 -23.21 -1.11 3.47
CA ASP A 165 -23.77 -0.12 4.39
C ASP A 165 -22.95 1.19 4.41
N TRP A 166 -21.63 1.09 4.26
CA TRP A 166 -20.73 2.24 4.31
C TRP A 166 -20.57 2.95 2.96
N PHE A 167 -20.51 2.21 1.85
CA PHE A 167 -20.17 2.80 0.55
C PHE A 167 -21.32 2.77 -0.46
N GLY A 168 -22.28 1.85 -0.32
CA GLY A 168 -23.34 1.64 -1.32
C GLY A 168 -24.31 2.80 -1.53
N LYS A 169 -24.21 3.87 -0.72
CA LYS A 169 -25.01 5.10 -0.87
C LYS A 169 -24.23 6.27 -1.47
N SER A 170 -22.95 6.07 -1.80
CA SER A 170 -22.05 7.14 -2.28
C SER A 170 -21.96 7.19 -3.81
N GLY A 171 -23.11 7.15 -4.48
CA GLY A 171 -23.22 7.28 -5.93
C GLY A 171 -22.41 6.24 -6.73
N GLU A 172 -21.92 6.65 -7.91
CA GLU A 172 -21.20 5.77 -8.84
C GLU A 172 -19.89 5.24 -8.24
N VAL A 173 -19.14 6.07 -7.51
CA VAL A 173 -17.88 5.65 -6.88
C VAL A 173 -18.15 4.63 -5.77
N GLY A 174 -19.18 4.84 -4.96
CA GLY A 174 -19.62 3.89 -3.95
C GLY A 174 -20.02 2.53 -4.54
N ASN A 175 -20.80 2.56 -5.62
CA ASN A 175 -21.20 1.36 -6.37
C ASN A 175 -19.98 0.63 -6.94
N PHE A 176 -19.04 1.36 -7.55
CA PHE A 176 -17.80 0.80 -8.07
C PHE A 176 -16.98 0.09 -6.98
N LEU A 177 -16.86 0.67 -5.79
CA LEU A 177 -16.18 0.03 -4.65
C LEU A 177 -16.90 -1.25 -4.19
N CYS A 178 -18.23 -1.24 -4.15
CA CYS A 178 -19.03 -2.41 -3.79
C CYS A 178 -18.87 -3.53 -4.83
N GLU A 179 -18.92 -3.19 -6.12
CA GLU A 179 -18.69 -4.12 -7.22
C GLU A 179 -17.28 -4.70 -7.16
N ARG A 180 -16.26 -3.86 -6.94
CA ARG A 180 -14.87 -4.32 -6.80
C ARG A 180 -14.67 -5.28 -5.63
N TYR A 181 -15.40 -5.09 -4.54
CA TYR A 181 -15.35 -6.01 -3.41
C TYR A 181 -16.01 -7.37 -3.74
N ILE A 182 -17.14 -7.35 -4.45
CA ILE A 182 -17.88 -8.57 -4.85
C ILE A 182 -17.14 -9.34 -5.95
N ASP A 183 -16.62 -8.62 -6.94
CA ASP A 183 -15.85 -9.13 -8.06
C ASP A 183 -14.37 -8.78 -7.90
N ASN A 184 -13.80 -9.22 -6.77
CA ASN A 184 -12.39 -9.00 -6.49
C ASN A 184 -11.54 -9.91 -7.39
N PRO A 185 -10.66 -9.36 -8.24
CA PRO A 185 -9.82 -10.16 -9.13
C PRO A 185 -8.87 -11.10 -8.37
N LEU A 186 -8.55 -10.80 -7.11
CA LEU A 186 -7.72 -11.66 -6.27
C LEU A 186 -8.45 -12.89 -5.76
N PHE A 187 -9.78 -12.98 -5.84
CA PHE A 187 -10.48 -14.18 -5.39
C PHE A 187 -10.07 -15.42 -6.16
N ASP A 188 -9.95 -15.33 -7.48
CA ASP A 188 -9.55 -16.47 -8.31
C ASP A 188 -8.13 -16.93 -7.93
N PHE A 189 -7.22 -15.96 -7.72
CA PHE A 189 -5.86 -16.20 -7.23
C PHE A 189 -5.85 -16.98 -5.91
N TYR A 190 -6.63 -16.54 -4.92
CA TYR A 190 -6.73 -17.22 -3.63
C TYR A 190 -7.64 -18.47 -3.64
N GLY A 191 -8.20 -18.86 -4.81
CA GLY A 191 -9.12 -20.00 -4.92
C GLY A 191 -10.44 -19.81 -4.21
N ILE A 192 -10.84 -18.55 -4.06
CA ILE A 192 -12.05 -18.12 -3.38
C ILE A 192 -13.18 -18.11 -4.42
N PRO A 193 -14.22 -18.95 -4.29
CA PRO A 193 -15.26 -19.03 -5.30
C PRO A 193 -16.14 -17.77 -5.29
N LYS A 194 -16.55 -17.35 -6.50
CA LYS A 194 -17.54 -16.30 -6.71
C LYS A 194 -18.91 -16.71 -6.14
N PRO A 195 -19.73 -15.75 -5.67
CA PRO A 195 -21.06 -16.07 -5.15
C PRO A 195 -21.95 -16.60 -6.26
N LYS A 196 -22.67 -17.69 -6.02
CA LYS A 196 -23.87 -18.00 -6.83
C LYS A 196 -25.02 -17.06 -6.49
N ASN A 197 -25.07 -16.59 -5.24
CA ASN A 197 -26.02 -15.63 -4.71
C ASN A 197 -25.35 -14.84 -3.57
N LEU A 198 -25.55 -13.53 -3.53
CA LEU A 198 -24.99 -12.63 -2.51
C LEU A 198 -25.69 -12.73 -1.15
N SER A 199 -26.77 -13.51 -1.02
CA SER A 199 -27.42 -13.83 0.26
C SER A 199 -26.87 -15.10 0.91
N ASP A 200 -25.93 -15.81 0.27
CA ASP A 200 -25.26 -16.96 0.89
C ASP A 200 -24.45 -16.50 2.12
N LEU A 201 -24.63 -17.15 3.26
CA LEU A 201 -23.97 -16.78 4.52
C LEU A 201 -22.44 -16.82 4.42
N CYS A 202 -21.87 -17.71 3.60
CA CYS A 202 -20.42 -17.74 3.39
C CYS A 202 -19.91 -16.47 2.69
N TRP A 203 -20.80 -15.80 1.97
CA TRP A 203 -20.52 -14.55 1.27
C TRP A 203 -20.92 -13.33 2.10
N VAL A 204 -22.08 -13.33 2.75
CA VAL A 204 -22.48 -12.24 3.66
C VAL A 204 -21.41 -12.04 4.75
N GLY A 205 -20.90 -13.12 5.34
CA GLY A 205 -19.82 -13.08 6.33
C GLY A 205 -18.41 -12.98 5.74
N ARG A 206 -18.26 -13.01 4.41
CA ARG A 206 -16.93 -12.93 3.80
C ARG A 206 -16.34 -11.56 4.09
N SER A 207 -15.13 -11.63 4.63
CA SER A 207 -14.38 -10.53 5.19
C SER A 207 -13.08 -10.40 4.40
N TRP A 208 -12.76 -9.21 3.91
CA TRP A 208 -11.56 -8.90 3.15
C TRP A 208 -10.77 -7.77 3.81
N VAL A 209 -9.45 -7.91 3.82
CA VAL A 209 -8.56 -6.92 4.42
C VAL A 209 -8.22 -5.83 3.40
N ILE A 210 -8.33 -4.58 3.82
CA ILE A 210 -7.93 -3.38 3.06
C ILE A 210 -6.73 -2.76 3.78
N TRP A 211 -5.53 -3.26 3.50
CA TRP A 211 -4.31 -2.94 4.25
C TRP A 211 -3.91 -1.47 4.10
N ASP A 212 -3.82 -1.02 2.84
CA ASP A 212 -3.21 0.23 2.39
C ASP A 212 -3.86 1.50 2.99
N ILE A 213 -5.14 1.42 3.39
CA ILE A 213 -5.84 2.55 4.02
C ILE A 213 -5.21 2.92 5.38
N ALA A 214 -4.43 2.02 6.00
CA ALA A 214 -3.68 2.33 7.20
C ALA A 214 -2.70 3.49 6.99
N ASN A 215 -2.04 3.57 5.82
CA ASN A 215 -1.09 4.64 5.52
C ASN A 215 -1.79 5.99 5.46
N VAL A 216 -2.94 6.05 4.77
CA VAL A 216 -3.77 7.26 4.66
C VAL A 216 -4.32 7.66 6.03
N ALA A 217 -4.80 6.67 6.81
CA ALA A 217 -5.32 6.90 8.15
C ALA A 217 -4.26 7.49 9.10
N TRP A 218 -3.04 6.96 9.08
CA TRP A 218 -1.94 7.51 9.87
C TRP A 218 -1.60 8.94 9.45
N LEU A 219 -1.54 9.22 8.14
CA LEU A 219 -1.24 10.56 7.63
C LEU A 219 -2.28 11.60 8.06
N LEU A 220 -3.57 11.27 7.96
CA LEU A 220 -4.65 12.19 8.28
C LEU A 220 -4.91 12.31 9.79
N ASN A 221 -4.78 11.21 10.52
CA ASN A 221 -4.99 11.17 11.96
C ASN A 221 -4.09 10.12 12.63
N PRO A 222 -2.87 10.50 13.07
CA PRO A 222 -1.94 9.58 13.72
C PRO A 222 -2.50 8.93 15.00
N SER A 223 -3.52 9.49 15.65
CA SER A 223 -4.13 8.86 16.82
C SER A 223 -4.95 7.60 16.46
N SER A 224 -5.36 7.46 15.20
CA SER A 224 -6.08 6.28 14.70
C SER A 224 -5.16 5.09 14.43
N VAL A 225 -3.85 5.35 14.31
CA VAL A 225 -2.78 4.37 14.10
C VAL A 225 -1.64 4.68 15.07
N SER A 226 -1.77 4.23 16.31
CA SER A 226 -0.77 4.51 17.36
C SER A 226 0.57 3.89 16.99
N SER A 227 1.64 4.67 17.18
CA SER A 227 2.98 4.34 16.72
C SER A 227 4.05 4.92 17.62
N ASP A 228 5.17 4.21 17.74
CA ASP A 228 6.31 4.58 18.56
C ASP A 228 7.58 4.74 17.73
N LEU A 229 8.54 5.50 18.26
CA LEU A 229 9.89 5.53 17.69
C LEU A 229 10.64 4.26 18.10
N VAL A 230 11.15 3.54 17.10
CA VAL A 230 11.95 2.33 17.27
C VAL A 230 13.23 2.41 16.45
N LYS A 231 14.21 1.59 16.81
CA LYS A 231 15.45 1.47 16.03
C LYS A 231 15.17 0.65 14.77
N SER A 232 15.54 1.22 13.61
CA SER A 232 15.38 0.54 12.32
C SER A 232 16.08 -0.83 12.36
N PRO A 233 15.38 -1.93 12.02
CA PRO A 233 15.95 -3.27 12.02
C PRO A 233 16.87 -3.47 10.80
N ILE A 234 17.52 -4.63 10.76
CA ILE A 234 18.09 -5.17 9.52
C ILE A 234 17.07 -6.15 8.93
N LEU A 235 16.72 -5.96 7.66
CA LEU A 235 15.97 -6.94 6.88
C LEU A 235 16.95 -7.90 6.20
N THR A 236 17.00 -9.16 6.62
CA THR A 236 17.97 -10.12 6.06
C THR A 236 17.56 -10.63 4.68
N ASN A 237 18.49 -11.29 3.98
CA ASN A 237 18.22 -11.93 2.68
C ASN A 237 17.18 -13.07 2.80
N GLU A 238 17.03 -13.65 4.00
CA GLU A 238 16.00 -14.62 4.33
C GLU A 238 14.66 -13.97 4.69
N LYS A 239 14.50 -12.66 4.44
CA LYS A 239 13.29 -11.85 4.70
C LYS A 239 12.89 -11.83 6.17
N LYS A 240 13.85 -11.94 7.09
CA LYS A 240 13.60 -11.88 8.54
C LYS A 240 14.06 -10.55 9.12
N TRP A 241 13.42 -10.13 10.20
CA TRP A 241 13.89 -9.01 10.99
C TRP A 241 15.02 -9.45 11.90
N LEU A 242 16.12 -8.70 11.89
CA LEU A 242 17.19 -8.78 12.88
C LEU A 242 17.25 -7.44 13.63
N ALA A 243 17.27 -7.50 14.97
CA ALA A 243 17.40 -6.32 15.79
C ALA A 243 18.71 -5.59 15.50
N ASN A 244 18.65 -4.26 15.39
CA ASN A 244 19.81 -3.40 15.19
C ASN A 244 19.78 -2.22 16.19
N PRO A 245 20.42 -2.36 17.36
CA PRO A 245 20.44 -1.30 18.38
C PRO A 245 21.03 0.03 17.87
N ASN A 246 21.89 -0.03 16.84
CA ASN A 246 22.55 1.13 16.24
C ASN A 246 21.81 1.70 15.03
N GLY A 247 20.61 1.18 14.71
CA GLY A 247 19.79 1.71 13.62
C GLY A 247 19.43 3.19 13.80
N HIS A 248 19.08 3.85 12.70
CA HIS A 248 18.43 5.15 12.78
C HIS A 248 17.00 4.99 13.34
N TRP A 249 16.39 6.10 13.75
CA TRP A 249 15.02 6.06 14.26
C TRP A 249 14.03 5.98 13.11
N ILE A 250 13.10 5.04 13.22
CA ILE A 250 11.89 4.97 12.41
C ILE A 250 10.68 5.03 13.34
N ARG A 251 9.52 5.31 12.79
CA ARG A 251 8.25 5.22 13.50
C ARG A 251 7.55 3.93 13.09
N GLU A 252 7.18 3.10 14.05
CA GLU A 252 6.47 1.85 13.79
C GLU A 252 5.09 1.86 14.43
N ALA A 253 4.06 1.53 13.65
CA ALA A 253 2.71 1.35 14.17
C ALA A 253 2.58 0.06 14.98
N HIS A 254 1.92 0.15 16.14
CA HIS A 254 1.70 -1.01 17.03
C HIS A 254 0.22 -1.22 17.36
N GLN A 255 -0.67 -0.30 16.98
CA GLN A 255 -2.12 -0.44 17.18
C GLN A 255 -2.89 0.34 16.13
N ILE A 256 -4.05 -0.18 15.74
CA ILE A 256 -4.95 0.46 14.77
C ILE A 256 -6.39 0.51 15.29
N SER A 257 -7.09 1.62 15.01
CA SER A 257 -8.49 1.81 15.37
C SER A 257 -9.40 1.66 14.16
N VAL A 258 -9.83 0.43 13.91
CA VAL A 258 -10.78 0.09 12.83
C VAL A 258 -12.07 0.93 12.92
N ASN A 259 -12.53 1.15 14.16
CA ASN A 259 -13.74 1.92 14.47
C ASN A 259 -13.58 3.43 14.27
N ALA A 260 -12.35 3.94 14.20
CA ALA A 260 -12.10 5.33 13.81
C ALA A 260 -11.95 5.45 12.28
N ILE A 261 -11.25 4.49 11.66
CA ILE A 261 -10.81 4.59 10.27
C ILE A 261 -11.96 4.38 9.28
N PHE A 262 -12.69 3.27 9.36
CA PHE A 262 -13.71 3.00 8.35
C PHE A 262 -14.90 3.95 8.39
N PRO A 263 -15.44 4.34 9.57
CA PRO A 263 -16.50 5.34 9.61
C PRO A 263 -16.05 6.71 9.11
N GLU A 264 -14.79 7.11 9.35
CA GLU A 264 -14.24 8.35 8.76
C GLU A 264 -14.17 8.24 7.24
N PHE A 265 -13.64 7.14 6.72
CA PHE A 265 -13.58 6.93 5.27
C PHE A 265 -14.96 6.98 4.61
N ALA A 266 -15.94 6.27 5.17
CA ALA A 266 -17.32 6.29 4.69
C ALA A 266 -17.91 7.70 4.67
N ARG A 267 -17.73 8.47 5.75
CA ARG A 267 -18.20 9.86 5.83
C ARG A 267 -17.54 10.79 4.83
N GLN A 268 -16.23 10.63 4.58
CA GLN A 268 -15.52 11.44 3.60
C GLN A 268 -16.01 11.13 2.19
N LEU A 269 -16.22 9.85 1.86
CA LEU A 269 -16.75 9.44 0.58
C LEU A 269 -18.18 9.96 0.36
N GLU A 270 -19.05 9.84 1.36
CA GLU A 270 -20.42 10.37 1.30
C GLU A 270 -20.42 11.90 1.14
N SER A 271 -19.59 12.61 1.91
CA SER A 271 -19.46 14.07 1.79
C SER A 271 -18.96 14.48 0.41
N TRP A 272 -17.96 13.79 -0.13
CA TRP A 272 -17.48 14.03 -1.48
C TRP A 272 -18.57 13.74 -2.53
N SER A 273 -19.24 12.60 -2.44
CA SER A 273 -20.31 12.19 -3.36
C SER A 273 -21.45 13.20 -3.37
N SER A 274 -21.89 13.69 -2.21
CA SER A 274 -22.99 14.67 -2.12
C SER A 274 -22.68 16.03 -2.79
N LYS A 275 -21.39 16.35 -2.97
CA LYS A 275 -20.94 17.60 -3.59
C LYS A 275 -20.66 17.47 -5.07
N ASN A 276 -20.27 16.28 -5.52
CA ASN A 276 -19.71 16.06 -6.86
C ASN A 276 -20.57 15.14 -7.74
N CYS A 277 -21.47 14.36 -7.16
CA CYS A 277 -22.42 13.52 -7.89
C CYS A 277 -23.81 14.13 -7.76
N THR A 278 -24.44 14.47 -8.88
CA THR A 278 -25.89 14.73 -8.95
C THR A 278 -26.63 13.42 -9.17
N ASP A 279 -27.80 13.26 -8.55
CA ASP A 279 -28.71 12.12 -8.77
C ASP A 279 -29.07 11.92 -10.25
#